data_AF-M2ZW21-F1
#
_entry.id   AF-M2ZW21-F1
#
_cell.length_a   1.000
_cell.length_b   1.000
_cell.length_c   1.000
_cell.angle_alpha   90.00
_cell.angle_beta   90.00
_cell.angle_gamma   90.00
#
_symmetry.space_group_name_H-M   'P 1'
#
loop_
_entity.id
_entity.type
_entity.pdbx_description
1 polymer ?
#
loop_
_entity_poly.entity_id
_entity_poly.type
_entity_poly.pdbx_seq_one_letter_code
_entity_poly.pdbx_strand_id
1 'polypeptide(L)'
;MDAIQENESDSPDRQILFESAALAILTHVLESGTRIDLAVSEYLKQTSIGSDETHVRPDLIICVSDCLGLLHRAADGTPDDVRQVLDGATRAWRNADRTRRLSAQGGITRIQACIGNIRRAIGANS
;
A
#
# COMPACT_ATOMS: atom_id res chain seq x y z
N MET A 1 -41.11 -10.22 8.83
CA MET A 1 -40.08 -9.17 9.02
C MET A 1 -38.82 -9.74 8.41
N ASP A 2 -38.65 -9.48 7.12
CA ASP A 2 -37.49 -9.94 6.37
C ASP A 2 -36.31 -9.04 6.71
N ALA A 3 -35.31 -9.61 7.36
CA ALA A 3 -34.00 -9.00 7.49
C ALA A 3 -33.38 -8.98 6.09
N ILE A 4 -33.43 -7.82 5.43
CA ILE A 4 -32.57 -7.57 4.28
C ILE A 4 -31.15 -7.59 4.84
N GLN A 5 -30.46 -8.71 4.64
CA GLN A 5 -29.01 -8.74 4.60
C GLN A 5 -28.59 -7.73 3.53
N GLU A 6 -28.24 -6.53 3.96
CA GLU A 6 -27.43 -5.65 3.13
C GLU A 6 -26.10 -6.37 2.93
N ASN A 7 -25.99 -7.04 1.78
CA ASN A 7 -24.72 -7.47 1.22
C ASN A 7 -23.81 -6.24 1.20
N GLU A 8 -22.89 -6.12 2.17
CA GLU A 8 -21.73 -5.23 2.15
C GLU A 8 -20.72 -5.68 1.06
N SER A 9 -21.19 -5.77 -0.18
CA SER A 9 -20.38 -6.08 -1.35
C SER A 9 -20.57 -4.97 -2.37
N ASP A 10 -19.68 -3.96 -2.33
CA ASP A 10 -19.08 -3.30 -3.51
C ASP A 10 -18.40 -1.93 -3.23
N SER A 11 -17.79 -1.75 -2.06
CA SER A 11 -16.59 -0.89 -2.02
C SER A 11 -15.41 -1.78 -2.40
N PRO A 12 -14.59 -1.49 -3.42
CA PRO A 12 -13.22 -2.01 -3.40
C PRO A 12 -12.66 -1.74 -2.01
N ASP A 13 -12.17 -2.77 -1.34
CA ASP A 13 -11.71 -2.69 0.05
C ASP A 13 -10.79 -1.46 0.15
N ARG A 14 -11.21 -0.45 0.92
CA ARG A 14 -10.49 0.83 1.01
C ARG A 14 -9.01 0.62 1.36
N GLN A 15 -8.73 -0.46 2.09
CA GLN A 15 -7.37 -0.91 2.39
C GLN A 15 -6.60 -1.32 1.12
N ILE A 16 -7.22 -2.07 0.21
CA ILE A 16 -6.61 -2.46 -1.07
C ILE A 16 -6.32 -1.23 -1.93
N LEU A 17 -7.23 -0.25 -1.98
CA LEU A 17 -6.98 1.01 -2.71
C LEU A 17 -5.79 1.77 -2.12
N PHE A 18 -5.74 1.89 -0.80
CA PHE A 18 -4.64 2.55 -0.10
C PHE A 18 -3.29 1.86 -0.34
N GLU A 19 -3.26 0.53 -0.26
CA GLU A 19 -2.05 -0.27 -0.55
C GLU A 19 -1.62 -0.18 -2.01
N SER A 20 -2.59 -0.19 -2.94
CA SER A 20 -2.32 0.01 -4.36
C SER A 20 -1.67 1.36 -4.62
N ALA A 21 -2.17 2.41 -3.97
CA ALA A 21 -1.59 3.74 -4.05
C ALA A 21 -0.19 3.78 -3.46
N ALA A 22 0.04 3.16 -2.30
CA ALA A 22 1.36 3.09 -1.70
C ALA A 22 2.38 2.42 -2.66
N LEU A 23 2.00 1.31 -3.31
CA LEU A 23 2.85 0.63 -4.30
C LEU A 23 3.11 1.50 -5.54
N ALA A 24 2.09 2.16 -6.08
CA ALA A 24 2.24 3.04 -7.23
C ALA A 24 3.14 4.26 -6.94
N ILE A 25 3.00 4.84 -5.74
CA ILE A 25 3.83 5.96 -5.28
C ILE A 25 5.27 5.49 -5.06
N LEU A 26 5.49 4.30 -4.49
CA LEU A 26 6.82 3.71 -4.35
C LEU A 26 7.51 3.55 -5.71
N THR A 27 6.81 3.03 -6.72
CA THR A 27 7.33 2.91 -8.09
C THR A 27 7.76 4.28 -8.60
N HIS A 28 6.87 5.27 -8.52
CA HIS A 28 7.18 6.63 -8.98
C HIS A 28 8.38 7.26 -8.25
N VAL A 29 8.48 7.09 -6.93
CA VAL A 29 9.60 7.59 -6.12
C VAL A 29 10.93 6.95 -6.54
N LEU A 30 10.96 5.63 -6.79
CA LEU A 30 12.17 4.92 -7.21
C LEU A 30 12.60 5.19 -8.66
N GLU A 31 11.66 5.54 -9.53
CA GLU A 31 11.93 5.89 -10.92
C GLU A 31 12.43 7.33 -11.05
N SER A 32 11.81 8.27 -10.34
CA SER A 32 12.05 9.71 -10.50
C SER A 32 12.98 10.33 -9.46
N GLY A 33 13.19 9.66 -8.32
CA GLY A 33 13.86 10.25 -7.16
C GLY A 33 13.03 11.32 -6.44
N THR A 34 11.74 11.43 -6.75
CA THR A 34 10.84 12.45 -6.16
C THR A 34 10.67 12.24 -4.67
N ARG A 35 10.62 13.34 -3.91
CA ARG A 35 10.36 13.30 -2.46
C ARG A 35 8.96 12.74 -2.19
N ILE A 36 8.84 11.86 -1.20
CA ILE A 36 7.62 11.07 -0.92
C ILE A 36 6.37 11.94 -0.74
N ASP A 37 6.44 13.02 0.04
CA ASP A 37 5.32 13.93 0.28
C ASP A 37 4.82 14.63 -0.99
N LEU A 38 5.73 14.95 -1.92
CA LEU A 38 5.38 15.51 -3.22
C LEU A 38 4.73 14.45 -4.10
N ALA A 39 5.31 13.25 -4.18
CA ALA A 39 4.74 12.13 -4.93
C ALA A 39 3.33 11.75 -4.44
N VAL A 40 3.12 11.69 -3.11
CA VAL A 40 1.78 11.47 -2.52
C VAL A 40 0.84 12.61 -2.89
N SER A 41 1.30 13.86 -2.80
CA SER A 41 0.48 15.02 -3.11
C SER A 41 0.06 15.06 -4.57
N GLU A 42 0.95 14.69 -5.48
CA GLU A 42 0.67 14.59 -6.91
C GLU A 42 -0.28 13.44 -7.23
N TYR A 43 -0.02 12.25 -6.67
CA TYR A 43 -0.90 11.10 -6.84
C TYR A 43 -2.34 11.40 -6.41
N LEU A 44 -2.53 12.03 -5.25
CA LEU A 44 -3.84 12.39 -4.73
C LEU A 44 -4.55 13.51 -5.50
N LYS A 45 -3.84 14.28 -6.34
CA LYS A 45 -4.49 15.22 -7.28
C LYS A 45 -5.12 14.47 -8.47
N GLN A 46 -4.57 13.33 -8.83
CA GLN A 46 -4.97 12.54 -9.99
C GLN A 46 -5.94 11.42 -9.63
N THR A 47 -5.79 10.87 -8.41
CA THR A 47 -6.56 9.73 -7.92
C THR A 47 -7.24 10.09 -6.61
N SER A 48 -8.56 9.98 -6.57
CA SER A 48 -9.33 10.18 -5.32
C SER A 48 -9.36 8.89 -4.51
N ILE A 49 -8.75 8.90 -3.33
CA ILE A 49 -8.82 7.81 -2.36
C ILE A 49 -9.33 8.39 -1.05
N GLY A 50 -10.51 7.94 -0.61
CA GLY A 50 -11.12 8.44 0.63
C GLY A 50 -11.18 9.96 0.64
N SER A 51 -11.82 10.58 -0.37
CA SER A 51 -11.94 12.04 -0.50
C SER A 51 -12.56 12.73 0.72
N ASP A 52 -13.27 11.96 1.53
CA ASP A 52 -13.89 12.31 2.81
C ASP A 52 -12.94 12.19 4.02
N GLU A 53 -11.76 11.60 3.86
CA GLU A 53 -10.85 11.25 4.94
C GLU A 53 -9.63 12.17 5.00
N THR A 54 -9.61 13.08 5.97
CA THR A 54 -8.53 14.07 6.16
C THR A 54 -7.15 13.45 6.40
N HIS A 55 -7.11 12.20 6.85
CA HIS A 55 -5.87 11.51 7.24
C HIS A 55 -5.22 10.68 6.11
N VAL A 56 -5.85 10.56 4.93
CA VAL A 56 -5.29 9.71 3.84
C VAL A 56 -3.90 10.18 3.40
N ARG A 57 -3.70 11.49 3.24
CA ARG A 57 -2.39 12.05 2.84
C ARG A 57 -1.29 11.72 3.86
N PRO A 58 -1.39 12.10 5.15
CA PRO A 58 -0.35 11.77 6.12
C PRO A 58 -0.16 10.26 6.27
N ASP A 59 -1.22 9.46 6.24
CA ASP A 59 -1.13 7.99 6.33
C ASP A 59 -0.33 7.39 5.16
N LEU A 60 -0.57 7.87 3.93
CA LEU A 60 0.17 7.44 2.75
C LEU A 60 1.65 7.80 2.86
N ILE A 61 1.98 9.02 3.31
CA ILE A 61 3.38 9.44 3.51
C ILE A 61 4.08 8.48 4.46
N ILE A 62 3.44 8.13 5.59
CA ILE A 62 4.00 7.21 6.58
C ILE A 62 4.15 5.80 5.99
N CYS A 63 3.10 5.23 5.37
CA CYS A 63 3.19 3.88 4.82
C CYS A 63 4.27 3.78 3.73
N VAL A 64 4.32 4.75 2.81
CA VAL A 64 5.31 4.76 1.71
C VAL A 64 6.73 4.90 2.28
N SER A 65 6.96 5.78 3.26
CA SER A 65 8.29 5.94 3.85
C SER A 65 8.78 4.66 4.54
N ASP A 66 7.91 3.99 5.30
CA ASP A 66 8.26 2.75 5.99
C ASP A 66 8.48 1.60 5.00
N CYS A 67 7.67 1.51 3.95
CA CYS A 67 7.82 0.50 2.91
C CYS A 67 9.09 0.72 2.07
N LEU A 68 9.45 1.96 1.77
CA LEU A 68 10.73 2.26 1.11
C LEU A 68 11.91 1.75 1.94
N GLY A 69 11.89 1.97 3.26
CA GLY A 69 12.89 1.43 4.17
C GLY A 69 12.92 -0.11 4.21
N LEU A 70 11.76 -0.78 4.08
CA LEU A 70 11.69 -2.24 3.98
C LEU A 70 12.33 -2.76 2.68
N LEU A 71 12.04 -2.10 1.56
CA LEU A 71 12.61 -2.46 0.25
C LEU A 71 14.14 -2.32 0.26
N HIS A 72 14.66 -1.20 0.78
CA HIS A 72 16.11 -1.00 0.90
C HIS A 72 16.78 -2.07 1.77
N ARG A 73 16.16 -2.48 2.88
CA ARG A 73 16.69 -3.56 3.72
C ARG A 73 16.65 -4.93 3.03
N ALA A 74 15.61 -5.21 2.26
CA ALA A 74 15.48 -6.48 1.54
C ALA A 74 16.42 -6.57 0.34
N ALA A 75 16.79 -5.44 -0.24
CA ALA A 75 17.72 -5.32 -1.34
C ALA A 75 19.17 -5.07 -0.88
N ASP A 76 19.49 -5.20 0.41
CA ASP A 76 20.83 -4.89 0.96
C ASP A 76 21.41 -3.52 0.54
N GLY A 77 20.54 -2.56 0.22
CA GLY A 77 20.90 -1.19 -0.14
C GLY A 77 21.32 -0.94 -1.60
N THR A 78 21.29 -1.94 -2.49
CA THR A 78 21.64 -1.77 -3.92
C THR A 78 20.44 -1.24 -4.73
N PRO A 79 20.54 -0.07 -5.40
CA PRO A 79 19.37 0.58 -6.03
C PRO A 79 18.63 -0.24 -7.09
N ASP A 80 19.35 -1.01 -7.91
CA ASP A 80 18.73 -1.85 -8.94
C ASP A 80 17.95 -3.01 -8.32
N ASP A 81 18.46 -3.56 -7.21
CA ASP A 81 17.81 -4.65 -6.49
C ASP A 81 16.55 -4.13 -5.75
N VAL A 82 16.53 -2.87 -5.30
CA VAL A 82 15.35 -2.26 -4.67
C VAL A 82 14.15 -2.25 -5.65
N ARG A 83 14.38 -1.94 -6.93
CA ARG A 83 13.32 -1.99 -7.96
C ARG A 83 12.86 -3.41 -8.20
N GLN A 84 13.80 -4.36 -8.33
CA GLN A 84 13.47 -5.77 -8.51
C GLN A 84 12.64 -6.32 -7.34
N VAL A 85 12.99 -5.96 -6.10
CA VAL A 85 12.23 -6.33 -4.90
C VAL A 85 10.83 -5.69 -4.94
N LEU A 86 10.70 -4.43 -5.34
CA LEU A 86 9.39 -3.79 -5.47
C LEU A 86 8.51 -4.48 -6.53
N ASP A 87 9.06 -4.85 -7.67
CA ASP A 87 8.32 -5.54 -8.73
C ASP A 87 7.87 -6.94 -8.29
N GLY A 88 8.74 -7.66 -7.59
CA GLY A 88 8.41 -8.93 -6.94
C GLY A 88 7.29 -8.74 -5.91
N ALA A 89 7.45 -7.79 -4.99
CA ALA A 89 6.49 -7.50 -3.93
C ALA A 89 5.13 -7.08 -4.51
N THR A 90 5.12 -6.24 -5.55
CA THR A 90 3.88 -5.80 -6.22
C THR A 90 3.14 -6.99 -6.84
N ARG A 91 3.87 -7.90 -7.51
CA ARG A 91 3.27 -9.14 -8.07
C ARG A 91 2.73 -10.05 -6.97
N ALA A 92 3.53 -10.30 -5.93
CA ALA A 92 3.13 -11.14 -4.80
C ALA A 92 1.91 -10.56 -4.07
N TRP A 93 1.88 -9.25 -3.84
CA TRP A 93 0.76 -8.54 -3.24
C TRP A 93 -0.51 -8.68 -4.09
N ARG A 94 -0.43 -8.45 -5.43
CA ARG A 94 -1.59 -8.61 -6.33
C ARG A 94 -2.17 -10.01 -6.30
N ASN A 95 -1.32 -11.02 -6.18
CA ASN A 95 -1.70 -12.43 -6.17
C ASN A 95 -2.06 -12.96 -4.77
N ALA A 96 -1.91 -12.15 -3.72
CA ALA A 96 -2.22 -12.56 -2.36
C ALA A 96 -3.73 -12.78 -2.17
N ASP A 97 -4.09 -13.93 -1.58
CA ASP A 97 -5.45 -14.25 -1.18
C ASP A 97 -6.01 -13.14 -0.28
N ARG A 98 -7.18 -12.60 -0.67
CA ARG A 98 -7.86 -11.50 0.03
C ARG A 98 -8.15 -11.86 1.49
N THR A 99 -8.44 -13.14 1.78
CA THR A 99 -8.75 -13.60 3.14
C THR A 99 -7.55 -13.57 4.09
N ARG A 100 -6.32 -13.49 3.56
CA ARG A 100 -5.07 -13.46 4.34
C ARG A 100 -4.50 -12.07 4.53
N ARG A 101 -5.13 -11.05 3.94
CA ARG A 101 -4.69 -9.65 4.08
C ARG A 101 -5.08 -9.12 5.45
N LEU A 102 -4.18 -8.34 6.06
CA LEU A 102 -4.59 -7.52 7.19
C LEU A 102 -5.56 -6.46 6.69
N SER A 103 -6.66 -6.32 7.40
CA SER A 103 -7.56 -5.18 7.28
C SER A 103 -7.53 -4.37 8.57
N ALA A 104 -7.97 -3.12 8.49
CA ALA A 104 -8.10 -2.27 9.68
C ALA A 104 -9.21 -2.74 10.65
N GLN A 105 -10.00 -3.76 10.29
CA GLN A 105 -11.19 -4.21 11.04
C GLN A 105 -10.87 -4.98 12.36
N GLY A 106 -9.70 -4.78 12.96
CA GLY A 106 -9.27 -5.53 14.15
C GLY A 106 -8.42 -4.74 15.15
N GLY A 107 -8.54 -3.41 15.18
CA GLY A 107 -7.73 -2.55 16.06
C GLY A 107 -6.31 -2.25 15.53
N ILE A 108 -6.04 -2.64 14.29
CA ILE A 108 -4.81 -2.32 13.56
C ILE A 108 -5.08 -1.09 12.69
N THR A 109 -4.17 -0.11 12.68
CA THR A 109 -4.33 1.06 11.81
C THR A 109 -4.15 0.69 10.34
N ARG A 110 -4.75 1.46 9.43
CA ARG A 110 -4.55 1.31 7.98
C ARG A 110 -3.07 1.29 7.59
N ILE A 111 -2.27 2.13 8.23
CA ILE A 111 -0.81 2.21 8.05
C ILE A 111 -0.16 0.87 8.42
N GLN A 112 -0.49 0.33 9.61
CA GLN A 112 0.07 -0.94 10.07
C GLN A 112 -0.35 -2.11 9.17
N ALA A 113 -1.61 -2.12 8.69
CA ALA A 113 -2.09 -3.11 7.74
C ALA A 113 -1.33 -3.01 6.40
N CYS A 114 -1.17 -1.79 5.86
CA CYS A 114 -0.43 -1.50 4.63
C CYS A 114 1.02 -2.00 4.70
N ILE A 115 1.75 -1.60 5.75
CA ILE A 115 3.14 -2.02 5.98
C ILE A 115 3.23 -3.54 6.15
N GLY A 116 2.31 -4.14 6.92
CA GLY A 116 2.32 -5.58 7.19
C GLY A 116 2.02 -6.43 5.96
N ASN A 117 1.14 -5.96 5.08
CA ASN A 117 0.80 -6.64 3.82
C ASN A 117 1.94 -6.49 2.80
N ILE A 118 2.54 -5.31 2.64
CA ILE A 118 3.69 -5.09 1.76
C ILE A 118 4.91 -5.88 2.26
N ARG A 119 5.19 -5.88 3.56
CA ARG A 119 6.28 -6.68 4.15
C ARG A 119 6.13 -8.17 3.85
N ARG A 120 4.91 -8.71 3.99
CA ARG A 120 4.62 -10.11 3.62
C ARG A 120 4.86 -10.37 2.14
N ALA A 121 4.46 -9.43 1.29
CA ALA A 121 4.67 -9.55 -0.14
C ALA A 121 6.17 -9.52 -0.51
N ILE A 122 6.98 -8.69 0.16
CA ILE A 122 8.44 -8.70 0.02
C ILE A 122 9.01 -10.08 0.37
N GLY A 123 8.67 -10.62 1.55
CA GLY A 123 9.18 -11.91 2.02
C GLY A 123 8.68 -13.13 1.24
N ALA A 124 7.63 -13.00 0.43
CA ALA A 124 7.14 -14.07 -0.44
C ALA A 124 8.00 -14.27 -1.70
N ASN A 125 8.94 -13.35 -1.98
CA ASN A 125 9.87 -13.41 -3.11
C ASN A 125 11.30 -13.76 -2.69
N SER A 126 11.53 -14.00 -1.40
CA SER A 126 12.83 -14.37 -0.82
C SER A 126 13.01 -15.88 -0.71
#